data_AF-A0AAU9QTV6-F1
#
_entry.id   AF-A0AAU9QTV6-F1
#
_cell.length_a   1.000
_cell.length_b   1.000
_cell.length_c   1.000
_cell.angle_alpha   90.00
_cell.angle_beta   90.00
_cell.angle_gamma   90.00
#
_symmetry.space_group_name_H-M   'P 1'
#
loop_
_entity.id
_entity.type
_entity.pdbx_description
1 polymer ?
#
loop_
_entity_poly.entity_id
_entity_poly.type
_entity_poly.pdbx_seq_one_letter_code
_entity_poly.pdbx_strand_id
1 'polypeptide(L)'
;MGTTLKLSPLSKYFTEGQTQQVDSIIPVKDITSLTLANDVIDKYIPEWNYELPDYDDKDVHYLVGISGGVDSSALAAALSAKHQKAISEGRMTFLFTDTGNEPKSCNDILDRLEELFGIEVIRLNEETLSGVIDENGGFLPNARARWCTAAFLTH
;
A
#
# COMPACT_ATOMS: atom_id res chain seq x y z
N MET A 1 32.07 17.12 -11.33
CA MET A 1 30.71 17.66 -11.46
C MET A 1 29.76 16.52 -11.18
N GLY A 2 29.30 16.41 -9.94
CA GLY A 2 28.41 15.33 -9.51
C GLY A 2 26.98 15.69 -9.87
N THR A 3 26.34 14.89 -10.70
CA THR A 3 24.94 15.04 -11.09
C THR A 3 24.07 14.66 -9.90
N THR A 4 23.43 15.65 -9.28
CA THR A 4 22.40 15.44 -8.25
C THR A 4 21.19 14.77 -8.90
N LEU A 5 21.05 13.46 -8.72
CA LEU A 5 19.79 12.76 -9.01
C LEU A 5 18.73 13.34 -8.06
N LYS A 6 17.72 14.03 -8.63
CA LYS A 6 16.52 14.39 -7.87
C LYS A 6 15.84 13.09 -7.46
N LEU A 7 15.98 12.75 -6.18
CA LEU A 7 15.31 11.60 -5.58
C LEU A 7 13.81 11.73 -5.82
N SER A 8 13.20 10.63 -6.27
CA SER A 8 11.76 10.55 -6.51
C SER A 8 11.00 10.92 -5.24
N PRO A 9 9.77 11.40 -5.36
CA PRO A 9 8.98 11.85 -4.21
C PRO A 9 8.57 10.71 -3.24
N LEU A 10 8.91 9.44 -3.54
CA LEU A 10 8.94 8.35 -2.56
C LEU A 10 10.07 8.48 -1.52
N SER A 11 11.17 9.17 -1.84
CA SER A 11 12.29 9.36 -0.91
C SER A 11 11.90 10.11 0.37
N LYS A 12 10.84 10.93 0.34
CA LYS A 12 10.31 11.58 1.55
C LYS A 12 9.75 10.58 2.58
N TYR A 13 9.45 9.35 2.14
CA TYR A 13 9.00 8.24 3.00
C TYR A 13 10.15 7.26 3.35
N PHE A 14 11.33 7.40 2.74
CA PHE A 14 12.43 6.43 2.85
C PHE A 14 13.82 7.07 3.02
N THR A 15 13.94 8.37 3.27
CA THR A 15 15.25 9.03 3.50
C THR A 15 15.95 8.47 4.73
N GLU A 16 17.21 8.06 4.53
CA GLU A 16 18.15 7.61 5.57
C GLU A 16 18.09 8.54 6.79
N GLY A 17 17.68 8.00 7.94
CA GLY A 17 17.79 8.68 9.23
C GLY A 17 16.58 9.50 9.67
N GLN A 18 15.42 9.39 9.02
CA GLN A 18 14.14 9.80 9.62
C GLN A 18 13.17 8.62 9.56
N THR A 19 13.24 7.75 10.55
CA THR A 19 12.03 7.08 11.05
C THR A 19 11.07 8.21 11.35
N GLN A 20 10.12 8.52 10.45
CA GLN A 20 8.89 9.14 10.91
C GLN A 20 8.41 8.16 11.97
N GLN A 21 8.52 8.60 13.22
CA GLN A 21 7.95 7.92 14.35
C GLN A 21 6.51 7.60 13.95
N VAL A 22 6.25 6.32 13.67
CA VAL A 22 4.90 5.80 13.47
C VAL A 22 4.30 5.78 14.88
N ASP A 23 4.02 6.97 15.41
CA ASP A 23 3.72 7.23 16.83
C ASP A 23 2.32 6.73 17.22
N SER A 24 1.65 5.96 16.37
CA SER A 24 0.47 5.22 16.77
C SER A 24 0.35 3.94 15.98
N ILE A 25 0.80 2.83 16.57
CA ILE A 25 0.11 1.57 16.37
C ILE A 25 -1.35 1.86 16.75
N ILE A 26 -2.25 1.91 15.77
CA ILE A 26 -3.67 2.07 16.06
C ILE A 26 -4.08 0.76 16.73
N PRO A 27 -4.48 0.77 18.02
CA PRO A 27 -4.94 -0.47 18.64
C PRO A 27 -6.12 -1.00 17.83
N VAL A 28 -6.12 -2.31 17.56
CA VAL A 28 -7.25 -2.99 16.90
C VAL A 28 -8.52 -2.57 17.64
N LYS A 29 -9.36 -1.78 16.96
CA LYS A 29 -10.55 -1.18 17.59
C LYS A 29 -11.60 -2.25 17.89
N ASP A 30 -11.61 -3.32 17.10
CA ASP A 30 -12.57 -4.41 17.21
C ASP A 30 -11.91 -5.80 17.16
N ILE A 31 -11.62 -6.32 18.36
CA ILE A 31 -11.08 -7.68 18.57
C ILE A 31 -12.05 -8.76 18.04
N THR A 32 -13.36 -8.49 18.07
CA THR A 32 -14.39 -9.43 17.56
C THR A 32 -14.25 -9.57 16.05
N SER A 33 -14.10 -8.46 15.34
CA SER A 33 -13.88 -8.46 13.90
C SER A 33 -12.57 -9.13 13.49
N LEU A 34 -11.49 -8.93 14.25
CA LEU A 34 -10.23 -9.63 14.02
C LEU A 34 -10.35 -11.14 14.21
N THR A 35 -11.08 -11.57 15.25
CA THR A 35 -11.34 -12.99 15.52
C THR A 35 -12.20 -13.60 14.42
N LEU A 36 -13.28 -12.91 14.03
CA LEU A 36 -14.14 -13.33 12.93
C LEU A 36 -13.39 -13.42 11.60
N ALA A 37 -12.52 -12.46 11.29
CA ALA A 37 -11.70 -12.49 10.09
C ALA A 37 -10.78 -13.73 10.09
N ASN A 38 -10.13 -14.02 11.22
CA ASN A 38 -9.34 -15.24 11.37
C ASN A 38 -10.18 -16.50 11.18
N ASP A 39 -11.34 -16.60 11.81
CA ASP A 39 -12.25 -17.75 11.68
C ASP A 39 -12.72 -17.96 10.23
N VAL A 40 -13.02 -16.87 9.51
CA VAL A 40 -13.40 -16.92 8.10
C VAL A 40 -12.23 -17.39 7.25
N ILE A 41 -11.02 -16.88 7.48
CA ILE A 41 -9.82 -17.32 6.77
C ILE A 41 -9.57 -18.80 7.04
N ASP A 42 -9.62 -19.25 8.28
CA ASP A 42 -9.37 -20.65 8.63
C ASP A 42 -10.43 -21.59 8.05
N LYS A 43 -11.68 -21.11 7.92
CA LYS A 43 -12.77 -21.88 7.32
C LYS A 43 -12.62 -22.05 5.81
N TYR A 44 -12.22 -21.00 5.09
CA TYR A 44 -12.18 -21.00 3.61
C TYR A 44 -10.78 -21.22 3.04
N ILE A 45 -9.75 -21.04 3.85
CA ILE A 45 -8.32 -21.21 3.54
C ILE A 45 -7.68 -22.03 4.68
N PRO A 46 -8.08 -23.30 4.86
CA PRO A 46 -7.70 -24.11 6.02
C PRO A 46 -6.20 -24.46 6.10
N GLU A 47 -5.47 -24.31 5.01
CA GLU A 47 -4.03 -24.55 4.92
C GLU A 47 -3.26 -23.24 4.71
N TRP A 48 -3.70 -22.14 5.34
CA TRP A 48 -2.91 -20.91 5.36
C TRP A 48 -1.52 -21.21 5.93
N ASN A 49 -0.50 -21.20 5.07
CA ASN A 49 0.90 -21.50 5.40
C ASN A 49 1.85 -20.36 4.98
N TYR A 50 1.29 -19.21 4.64
CA TYR A 50 2.06 -18.05 4.27
C TYR A 50 2.65 -17.42 5.54
N GLU A 51 3.97 -17.46 5.62
CA GLU A 51 4.77 -16.77 6.62
C GLU A 51 5.51 -15.61 5.97
N LEU A 52 5.74 -14.56 6.74
CA LEU A 52 6.49 -13.42 6.26
C LEU A 52 7.96 -13.82 6.04
N PRO A 53 8.53 -13.64 4.83
CA PRO A 53 9.92 -13.99 4.56
C PRO A 53 10.84 -13.10 5.39
N ASP A 54 11.93 -13.66 5.91
CA ASP A 54 12.95 -12.94 6.68
C ASP A 54 12.39 -12.17 7.89
N TYR A 55 11.32 -12.67 8.52
CA TYR A 55 10.65 -12.00 9.63
C TYR A 55 11.53 -11.74 10.86
N ASP A 56 12.53 -12.60 11.08
CA ASP A 56 13.50 -12.48 12.16
C ASP A 56 14.49 -11.33 11.95
N ASP A 57 14.70 -10.90 10.70
CA ASP A 57 15.48 -9.72 10.38
C ASP A 57 14.66 -8.45 10.68
N LYS A 58 15.17 -7.64 11.61
CA LYS A 58 14.50 -6.42 12.06
C LYS A 58 14.64 -5.27 11.06
N ASP A 59 15.54 -5.38 10.10
CA ASP A 59 15.73 -4.39 9.03
C ASP A 59 14.81 -4.64 7.83
N VAL A 60 14.04 -5.75 7.83
CA VAL A 60 13.09 -6.08 6.78
C VAL A 60 11.72 -5.43 7.02
N HIS A 61 11.25 -4.72 5.99
CA HIS A 61 9.93 -4.07 5.92
C HIS A 61 9.08 -4.66 4.79
N TYR A 62 7.79 -4.85 5.07
CA TYR A 62 6.80 -5.39 4.14
C TYR A 62 5.90 -4.27 3.64
N LEU A 63 5.85 -4.10 2.32
CA LEU A 63 5.03 -3.10 1.65
C LEU A 63 3.90 -3.80 0.91
N VAL A 64 2.65 -3.47 1.24
CA VAL A 64 1.45 -4.08 0.66
C VAL A 64 0.69 -3.03 -0.14
N GLY A 65 0.71 -3.16 -1.47
CA GLY A 65 -0.07 -2.31 -2.36
C GLY A 65 -1.54 -2.73 -2.39
N ILE A 66 -2.44 -1.79 -2.14
CA ILE A 66 -3.89 -1.93 -2.27
C ILE A 66 -4.32 -1.11 -3.48
N SER A 67 -5.06 -1.71 -4.40
CA SER A 67 -5.58 -1.02 -5.59
C SER A 67 -7.04 -0.60 -5.46
N GLY A 68 -7.73 -1.02 -4.38
CA GLY A 68 -9.18 -0.85 -4.21
C GLY A 68 -10.02 -1.96 -4.84
N GLY A 69 -9.39 -2.90 -5.55
CA GLY A 69 -10.05 -4.09 -6.06
C GLY A 69 -10.40 -5.07 -4.94
N VAL A 70 -11.36 -5.96 -5.21
CA VAL A 70 -11.79 -7.00 -4.25
C VAL A 70 -10.63 -7.89 -3.84
N ASP A 71 -9.82 -8.35 -4.80
CA ASP A 71 -8.74 -9.30 -4.55
C ASP A 71 -7.63 -8.70 -3.68
N SER A 72 -7.16 -7.50 -4.00
CA SER A 72 -6.13 -6.81 -3.21
C SER A 72 -6.62 -6.46 -1.80
N SER A 73 -7.90 -6.11 -1.68
CA SER A 73 -8.50 -5.76 -0.39
C SER A 73 -8.69 -7.00 0.49
N ALA A 74 -9.10 -8.13 -0.11
CA ALA A 74 -9.20 -9.41 0.58
C ALA A 74 -7.81 -9.89 1.04
N LEU A 75 -6.78 -9.74 0.20
CA LEU A 75 -5.40 -10.06 0.59
C LEU A 75 -4.93 -9.17 1.75
N ALA A 76 -5.17 -7.85 1.68
CA ALA A 76 -4.80 -6.92 2.74
C ALA A 76 -5.50 -7.28 4.07
N ALA A 77 -6.78 -7.62 4.04
CA ALA A 77 -7.52 -8.09 5.20
C ALA A 77 -6.94 -9.39 5.78
N ALA A 78 -6.61 -10.36 4.92
CA ALA A 78 -6.04 -11.63 5.35
C ALA A 78 -4.66 -11.48 5.99
N LEU A 79 -3.78 -10.68 5.36
CA LEU A 79 -2.47 -10.37 5.92
C LEU A 79 -2.58 -9.63 7.25
N SER A 80 -3.54 -8.70 7.35
CA SER A 80 -3.78 -7.97 8.61
C SER A 80 -4.22 -8.90 9.73
N ALA A 81 -5.17 -9.81 9.44
CA ALA A 81 -5.66 -10.77 10.40
C ALA A 81 -4.58 -11.77 10.88
N LYS A 82 -3.73 -12.24 9.97
CA LYS A 82 -2.72 -13.29 10.23
C LYS A 82 -1.39 -12.76 10.75
N HIS A 83 -1.03 -11.51 10.40
CA HIS A 83 0.28 -10.94 10.72
C HIS A 83 0.19 -9.66 11.55
N GLN A 84 -0.76 -9.59 12.49
CA GLN A 84 -0.94 -8.45 13.40
C GLN A 84 0.36 -8.08 14.16
N LYS A 85 1.23 -9.06 14.43
CA LYS A 85 2.53 -8.81 15.07
C LYS A 85 3.43 -7.92 14.21
N ALA A 86 3.51 -8.15 12.90
CA ALA A 86 4.29 -7.32 11.97
C ALA A 86 3.76 -5.89 11.91
N ILE A 87 2.44 -5.72 11.97
CA ILE A 87 1.77 -4.42 12.04
C ILE A 87 2.11 -3.71 13.36
N SER A 88 1.98 -4.41 14.50
CA SER A 88 2.29 -3.84 15.82
C SER A 88 3.78 -3.49 15.99
N GLU A 89 4.67 -4.12 15.22
CA GLU A 89 6.09 -3.78 15.21
C GLU A 89 6.43 -2.66 14.20
N GLY A 90 5.44 -2.13 13.47
CA GLY A 90 5.65 -1.08 12.46
C GLY A 90 6.41 -1.56 11.22
N ARG A 91 6.45 -2.88 10.97
CA ARG A 91 7.20 -3.49 9.86
C ARG A 91 6.34 -3.84 8.65
N MET A 92 5.03 -3.67 8.74
CA MET A 92 4.11 -3.86 7.62
C MET A 92 3.38 -2.55 7.33
N THR A 93 3.49 -2.09 6.09
CA THR A 93 2.92 -0.82 5.63
C THR A 93 2.03 -1.04 4.42
N PHE A 94 0.84 -0.45 4.46
CA PHE A 94 -0.12 -0.52 3.36
C PHE A 94 -0.06 0.75 2.54
N LEU A 95 -0.06 0.61 1.22
CA LEU A 95 0.07 1.68 0.26
C LEU A 95 -1.14 1.68 -0.68
N PHE A 96 -1.74 2.84 -0.91
CA PHE A 96 -2.76 3.05 -1.92
C PHE A 96 -2.32 4.18 -2.86
N THR A 97 -2.40 3.97 -4.17
CA THR A 97 -2.07 5.01 -5.15
C THR A 97 -3.37 5.54 -5.76
N ASP A 98 -3.74 6.77 -5.41
CA ASP A 98 -4.97 7.38 -5.89
C ASP A 98 -4.75 7.95 -7.31
N THR A 99 -5.51 7.43 -8.28
CA THR A 99 -5.47 7.93 -9.66
C THR A 99 -6.28 9.23 -9.84
N GLY A 100 -7.03 9.65 -8.81
CA GLY A 100 -7.94 10.79 -8.84
C GLY A 100 -9.29 10.49 -9.49
N ASN A 101 -9.50 9.27 -10.01
CA ASN A 101 -10.73 8.82 -10.68
C ASN A 101 -11.35 7.58 -10.02
N GLU A 102 -10.92 7.24 -8.81
CA GLU A 102 -11.40 6.04 -8.13
C GLU A 102 -12.85 6.21 -7.63
N PRO A 103 -13.66 5.15 -7.68
CA PRO A 103 -15.02 5.20 -7.18
C PRO A 103 -15.00 5.42 -5.66
N LYS A 104 -16.04 6.08 -5.14
CA LYS A 104 -16.17 6.32 -3.69
C LYS A 104 -16.05 5.04 -2.85
N SER A 105 -16.53 3.92 -3.39
CA SER A 105 -16.43 2.59 -2.77
C SER A 105 -14.98 2.16 -2.48
N CYS A 106 -14.00 2.64 -3.24
CA CYS A 106 -12.60 2.34 -3.01
C CYS A 106 -12.12 2.90 -1.67
N ASN A 107 -12.37 4.20 -1.43
CA ASN A 107 -12.05 4.83 -0.14
C ASN A 107 -12.82 4.21 1.02
N ASP A 108 -14.11 3.88 0.82
CA ASP A 108 -14.92 3.22 1.85
C ASP A 108 -14.34 1.85 2.27
N ILE A 109 -13.70 1.12 1.35
CA ILE A 109 -13.02 -0.16 1.66
C ILE A 109 -11.75 0.11 2.48
N LEU A 110 -10.94 1.10 2.08
CA LEU A 110 -9.73 1.46 2.80
C LEU A 110 -10.04 1.90 4.23
N ASP A 111 -11.02 2.78 4.41
CA ASP A 111 -11.43 3.28 5.72
C ASP A 111 -11.89 2.13 6.64
N ARG A 112 -12.63 1.16 6.08
CA ARG A 112 -13.03 -0.05 6.82
C ARG A 112 -11.86 -0.94 7.18
N LEU A 113 -10.88 -1.10 6.30
CA LEU A 113 -9.68 -1.87 6.60
C LEU A 113 -8.89 -1.23 7.74
N GLU A 114 -8.70 0.10 7.69
CA GLU A 114 -8.05 0.88 8.75
C GLU A 114 -8.78 0.73 10.09
N GLU A 115 -10.11 0.85 10.09
CA GLU A 115 -10.93 0.75 11.30
C GLU A 115 -10.92 -0.66 11.90
N LEU A 116 -11.10 -1.69 11.08
CA LEU A 116 -11.24 -3.07 11.54
C LEU A 116 -9.92 -3.65 12.07
N PHE A 117 -8.81 -3.38 11.38
CA PHE A 117 -7.52 -4.00 11.68
C PHE A 117 -6.54 -3.09 12.43
N GLY A 118 -6.90 -1.82 12.64
CA GLY A 118 -6.00 -0.85 13.26
C GLY A 118 -4.74 -0.64 12.44
N ILE A 119 -4.87 -0.63 11.11
CA ILE A 119 -3.77 -0.37 10.18
C ILE A 119 -3.86 1.07 9.66
N GLU A 120 -2.74 1.60 9.19
CA GLU A 120 -2.69 2.84 8.42
C GLU A 120 -2.43 2.52 6.94
N VAL A 121 -3.26 3.07 6.05
CA VAL A 121 -3.05 3.01 4.61
C VAL A 121 -2.50 4.34 4.12
N ILE A 122 -1.23 4.33 3.72
CA ILE A 122 -0.57 5.51 3.15
C ILE A 122 -1.11 5.74 1.73
N ARG A 123 -1.80 6.87 1.55
CA ARG A 123 -2.37 7.31 0.27
C ARG A 123 -1.35 8.19 -0.49
N LEU A 124 -0.89 7.71 -1.64
CA LEU A 124 0.06 8.38 -2.53
C LEU A 124 -0.69 9.09 -3.66
N ASN A 125 -0.60 10.43 -3.70
CA ASN A 125 -1.40 11.29 -4.59
C ASN A 125 -0.53 12.31 -5.34
N GLU A 126 0.54 11.87 -6.01
CA GLU A 126 1.50 12.81 -6.61
C GLU A 126 1.02 13.39 -7.94
N GLU A 127 0.38 12.58 -8.79
CA GLU A 127 -0.18 13.01 -10.08
C GLU A 127 -1.50 12.28 -10.34
N THR A 128 -2.53 13.03 -10.72
CA THR A 128 -3.80 12.43 -11.15
C THR A 128 -3.68 11.91 -12.58
N LEU A 129 -4.42 10.86 -12.93
CA LEU A 129 -4.46 10.33 -14.29
C LEU A 129 -4.75 11.44 -15.32
N SER A 130 -5.67 12.35 -14.99
CA SER A 130 -6.02 13.49 -15.83
C SER A 130 -4.83 14.43 -16.05
N GLY A 131 -4.05 14.72 -14.99
CA GLY A 131 -2.82 15.52 -15.11
C GLY A 131 -1.81 14.87 -16.07
N VAL A 132 -1.59 13.56 -15.94
CA VAL A 132 -0.68 12.82 -16.83
C VAL A 132 -1.20 12.81 -18.28
N ILE A 133 -2.51 12.71 -18.50
CA ILE A 133 -3.12 12.80 -19.84
C ILE A 133 -2.88 14.18 -20.45
N ASP A 134 -3.11 15.25 -19.69
CA ASP A 134 -2.95 16.62 -20.15
C ASP A 134 -1.48 16.93 -20.50
N GLU A 135 -0.53 16.47 -19.68
CA GLU A 135 0.91 16.60 -19.93
C GLU A 135 1.36 15.85 -21.19
N ASN A 136 0.69 14.76 -21.54
CA ASN A 136 0.95 13.99 -22.75
C ASN A 136 0.07 14.43 -23.94
N GLY A 137 -0.51 15.64 -23.88
CA GLY A 137 -1.26 16.24 -25.00
C GLY A 137 -2.59 15.54 -25.31
N GLY A 138 -3.22 14.93 -24.30
CA GLY A 138 -4.48 14.21 -24.45
C GLY A 138 -4.33 12.77 -24.97
N PHE A 139 -3.10 12.25 -25.03
CA PHE A 139 -2.83 10.92 -25.59
C PHE A 139 -2.87 9.82 -24.52
N LEU A 140 -3.79 8.87 -24.67
CA LEU A 140 -3.82 7.65 -23.84
C LEU A 140 -2.75 6.64 -24.29
N PRO A 141 -2.06 5.96 -23.36
CA PRO A 141 -1.03 5.00 -23.71
C PRO A 141 -1.62 3.83 -24.48
N ASN A 142 -0.86 3.31 -25.45
CA ASN A 142 -1.22 2.13 -26.21
C ASN A 142 -0.10 1.09 -26.15
N ALA A 143 -0.33 -0.10 -26.73
CA ALA A 143 0.62 -1.21 -26.67
C ALA A 143 2.04 -0.86 -27.19
N ARG A 144 2.16 0.16 -28.06
CA ARG A 144 3.44 0.63 -28.63
C ARG A 144 3.97 1.91 -27.98
N ALA A 145 3.15 2.65 -27.24
CA ALA A 145 3.49 3.92 -26.63
C ALA A 145 3.03 3.95 -25.17
N ARG A 146 3.96 3.70 -24.23
CA ARG A 146 3.71 3.80 -22.79
C ARG A 146 4.28 5.12 -22.27
N TRP A 147 3.54 5.83 -21.40
CA TRP A 147 4.03 7.05 -20.76
C TRP A 147 5.30 6.82 -19.95
N CYS A 148 5.42 5.64 -19.31
CA CYS A 148 6.61 5.28 -18.55
C CYS A 148 7.89 5.21 -19.39
N THR A 149 7.80 5.00 -20.72
CA THR A 149 8.96 5.09 -21.63
C THR A 149 9.24 6.51 -22.12
N ALA A 150 8.23 7.37 -22.21
CA ALA A 150 8.42 8.76 -22.60
C ALA A 150 9.21 9.55 -21.53
N ALA A 151 8.96 9.26 -20.25
CA ALA A 151 9.68 9.86 -19.12
C ALA A 151 11.19 9.54 -19.10
N PHE A 152 11.64 8.45 -19.75
CA PHE A 152 13.07 8.11 -19.87
C PHE A 152 13.75 8.70 -21.10
N LEU A 153 13.00 9.25 -22.05
CA LEU A 153 13.52 9.72 -23.35
C LEU A 153 13.86 11.22 -23.36
N THR A 154 13.60 11.95 -22.28
CA THR A 154 13.90 13.38 -22.13
C THR A 154 15.09 13.62 -21.19
N HIS A 155 16.29 13.19 -21.61
CA HIS A 155 17.57 13.65 -21.07
C HIS A 155 18.56 13.97 -22.19
#